data_AF-A0A8T0DNS9-F1
#
_entry.id   AF-A0A8T0DNS9-F1
#
_cell.length_a   1.000
_cell.length_b   1.000
_cell.length_c   1.000
_cell.angle_alpha   90.00
_cell.angle_beta   90.00
_cell.angle_gamma   90.00
#
_symmetry.space_group_name_H-M   'P 1'
#
loop_
_entity.id
_entity.type
_entity.pdbx_description
1 polymer ?
#
loop_
_entity_poly.entity_id
_entity_poly.type
_entity_poly.pdbx_seq_one_letter_code
_entity_poly.pdbx_strand_id
1 'polypeptide(L)'
;MSEQQPVDFSRAESNYIRNVLGEPLHQGLRAITLYRPLDPIDFLANYLRYWVKHVRNYRREKIAEKQTEWLLTTQLPWNVSVIAEQAKKLEQDQLDEARKIAAEEARKAAIEKARIKVATEVATKKSNKQIRTDVTGVVLTDTTDKVVELAIKKYEEMERERRKAEKLVRRRAQEEEEEEEEEEETNAEMRAEGEEDMEELEEED
;
A
#
# COMPACT_ATOMS: atom_id res chain seq x y z
N MET A 1 2.27 -35.34 63.50
CA MET A 1 1.15 -34.99 64.39
C MET A 1 1.68 -33.95 65.36
N SER A 2 1.23 -32.70 65.22
CA SER A 2 1.74 -31.61 66.06
C SER A 2 1.02 -31.66 67.40
N GLU A 3 1.78 -31.93 68.47
CA GLU A 3 1.31 -31.85 69.84
C GLU A 3 0.81 -30.43 70.11
N GLN A 4 -0.51 -30.28 70.27
CA GLN A 4 -1.11 -29.04 70.76
C GLN A 4 -0.74 -28.92 72.24
N GLN A 5 0.17 -28.01 72.56
CA GLN A 5 0.44 -27.65 73.95
C GLN A 5 -0.86 -27.17 74.62
N PRO A 6 -1.11 -27.53 75.88
CA PRO A 6 -2.27 -27.05 76.61
C PRO A 6 -2.21 -25.53 76.73
N VAL A 7 -3.22 -24.86 76.18
CA VAL A 7 -3.35 -23.40 76.26
C VAL A 7 -3.56 -23.03 77.73
N ASP A 8 -2.63 -22.27 78.30
CA ASP A 8 -2.73 -21.77 79.66
C ASP A 8 -3.79 -20.65 79.73
N PHE A 9 -5.03 -21.06 80.02
CA PHE A 9 -6.19 -20.17 80.11
C PHE A 9 -6.03 -19.12 81.23
N SER A 10 -5.31 -19.42 82.31
CA SER A 10 -5.10 -18.47 83.42
C SER A 10 -4.33 -17.24 82.96
N ARG A 11 -3.32 -17.44 82.10
CA ARG A 11 -2.53 -16.35 81.52
C ARG A 11 -3.30 -15.59 80.44
N ALA A 12 -4.11 -16.28 79.65
CA ALA A 12 -4.97 -15.67 78.64
C ALA A 12 -6.06 -14.78 79.27
N GLU A 13 -6.72 -15.25 80.33
CA GLU A 13 -7.73 -14.52 81.08
C GLU A 13 -7.14 -13.30 81.79
N SER A 14 -5.97 -13.46 82.43
CA SER A 14 -5.26 -12.34 83.07
C SER A 14 -4.87 -11.26 82.05
N ASN A 15 -4.40 -11.65 80.86
CA ASN A 15 -4.11 -10.72 79.78
C ASN A 15 -5.36 -10.03 79.24
N TYR A 16 -6.46 -10.77 79.08
CA TYR A 16 -7.73 -10.21 78.63
C TYR A 16 -8.26 -9.17 79.62
N ILE A 17 -8.30 -9.49 80.92
CA ILE A 17 -8.73 -8.57 81.98
C ILE A 17 -7.83 -7.34 82.02
N ARG A 18 -6.51 -7.52 81.93
CA ARG A 18 -5.55 -6.41 81.91
C ARG A 18 -5.77 -5.47 80.72
N ASN A 19 -6.02 -6.03 79.53
CA ASN A 19 -6.18 -5.25 78.32
C ASN A 19 -7.53 -4.53 78.24
N VAL A 20 -8.60 -5.17 78.73
CA VAL A 20 -9.96 -4.61 78.66
C VAL A 20 -10.28 -3.70 79.84
N LEU A 21 -9.90 -4.13 81.05
CA LEU A 21 -10.31 -3.49 82.31
C LEU A 21 -9.16 -2.84 83.07
N GLY A 22 -7.90 -3.11 82.73
CA GLY A 22 -6.74 -2.64 83.50
C GLY A 22 -6.70 -1.11 83.64
N GLU A 23 -6.77 -0.39 82.53
CA GLU A 23 -6.77 1.07 82.52
C GLU A 23 -8.01 1.71 83.19
N PRO A 24 -9.26 1.33 82.86
CA PRO A 24 -10.43 1.94 83.48
C PRO A 24 -10.52 1.62 84.98
N LEU A 25 -10.12 0.42 85.41
CA LEU A 25 -10.06 0.08 86.83
C LEU A 25 -8.95 0.85 87.54
N HIS A 26 -7.76 0.96 86.94
CA HIS A 26 -6.66 1.71 87.54
C HIS A 26 -7.04 3.19 87.78
N GLN A 27 -7.63 3.84 86.77
CA GLN A 27 -8.08 5.22 86.89
C GLN A 27 -9.27 5.38 87.85
N GLY A 28 -10.22 4.45 87.82
CA GLY A 28 -11.37 4.46 88.72
C GLY A 28 -10.97 4.28 90.18
N LEU A 29 -10.07 3.33 90.47
CA LEU A 29 -9.54 3.12 91.82
C LEU A 29 -8.71 4.33 92.30
N ARG A 30 -7.94 4.96 91.41
CA ARG A 30 -7.26 6.23 91.73
C ARG A 30 -8.25 7.36 92.00
N ALA A 31 -9.38 7.42 91.29
CA ALA A 31 -10.42 8.40 91.57
C ALA A 31 -11.06 8.15 92.95
N ILE A 32 -11.30 6.90 93.34
CA ILE A 32 -11.80 6.56 94.69
C ILE A 32 -10.83 7.05 95.78
N THR A 33 -9.53 6.82 95.62
CA THR A 33 -8.54 7.26 96.62
C THR A 33 -8.46 8.79 96.74
N LEU A 34 -8.70 9.51 95.65
CA LEU A 34 -8.70 10.98 95.60
C LEU A 34 -9.99 11.59 96.19
N TYR A 35 -11.16 11.11 95.75
CA TYR A 35 -12.45 11.72 96.10
C TYR A 35 -13.06 11.16 97.38
N ARG A 36 -12.61 10.00 97.86
CA ARG A 36 -13.11 9.29 99.05
C ARG A 36 -14.65 9.33 99.15
N PRO A 37 -15.36 8.80 98.14
CA PRO A 37 -16.81 8.77 98.13
C PRO A 37 -17.35 7.97 99.32
N LEU A 38 -18.55 8.34 99.79
CA LEU A 38 -19.24 7.63 100.87
C LEU A 38 -19.48 6.16 100.50
N ASP A 39 -19.88 5.93 99.24
CA ASP A 39 -20.08 4.61 98.64
C ASP A 39 -19.09 4.38 97.48
N PRO A 40 -17.92 3.78 97.75
CA PRO A 40 -16.88 3.60 96.73
C PRO A 40 -17.27 2.63 95.62
N ILE A 41 -18.14 1.66 95.91
CA ILE A 41 -18.61 0.68 94.92
C ILE A 41 -19.53 1.35 93.91
N ASP A 42 -20.51 2.13 94.36
CA ASP A 42 -21.46 2.82 93.48
C ASP A 42 -20.77 3.94 92.69
N PHE A 43 -19.84 4.66 93.34
CA PHE A 43 -18.98 5.62 92.64
C PHE A 43 -18.17 4.96 91.51
N LEU A 44 -17.54 3.82 91.77
CA LEU A 44 -16.76 3.11 90.76
C LEU A 44 -17.63 2.60 89.59
N ALA A 45 -18.81 2.06 89.89
CA ALA A 45 -19.75 1.60 88.85
C ALA A 45 -20.16 2.75 87.92
N ASN A 46 -20.51 3.91 88.50
CA ASN A 46 -20.86 5.11 87.73
C ASN A 46 -19.66 5.67 86.95
N TYR A 47 -18.47 5.64 87.54
CA TYR A 47 -17.23 6.04 86.86
C TYR A 47 -16.93 5.18 85.64
N LEU A 48 -17.02 3.85 85.77
CA LEU A 48 -16.79 2.92 84.66
C LEU A 48 -17.81 3.11 83.54
N ARG A 49 -19.08 3.37 83.90
CA ARG A 49 -20.14 3.69 82.93
C ARG A 49 -19.82 4.97 82.16
N TYR A 50 -19.34 6.01 82.83
CA TYR A 50 -18.89 7.25 82.20
C TYR A 50 -17.69 7.01 81.27
N TRP A 51 -16.71 6.22 81.72
CA TRP A 51 -15.50 5.90 80.98
C TRP A 51 -15.78 5.17 79.66
N VAL A 52 -16.68 4.18 79.68
CA VAL A 52 -17.09 3.46 78.47
C VAL A 52 -17.76 4.39 77.47
N LYS A 53 -18.63 5.28 77.93
CA LYS A 53 -19.39 6.18 77.06
C LYS A 53 -18.50 7.28 76.45
N HIS A 54 -17.60 7.85 77.23
CA HIS A 54 -16.84 9.04 76.80
C HIS A 54 -15.39 8.73 76.48
N VAL A 55 -14.66 8.04 77.35
CA VAL A 55 -13.22 7.82 77.16
C VAL A 55 -12.94 6.76 76.09
N ARG A 56 -13.65 5.62 76.13
CA ARG A 56 -13.46 4.54 75.15
C ARG A 56 -13.86 4.98 73.74
N ASN A 57 -15.02 5.61 73.60
CA ASN A 57 -15.54 6.02 72.30
C ASN A 57 -14.71 7.15 71.69
N TYR A 58 -14.35 8.17 72.48
CA TYR A 58 -13.47 9.25 72.04
C TYR A 58 -12.10 8.73 71.58
N ARG A 59 -11.50 7.77 72.32
CA ARG A 59 -10.22 7.17 71.91
C ARG A 59 -10.35 6.38 70.61
N ARG A 60 -11.43 5.61 70.43
CA ARG A 60 -11.67 4.87 69.17
C ARG A 60 -11.82 5.80 67.99
N GLU A 61 -12.60 6.87 68.16
CA GLU A 61 -12.77 7.90 67.14
C GLU A 61 -11.45 8.58 66.80
N LYS A 62 -10.67 9.00 67.80
CA LYS A 62 -9.34 9.58 67.57
C LYS A 62 -8.35 8.64 66.90
N ILE A 63 -8.40 7.34 67.19
CA ILE A 63 -7.57 6.34 66.51
C ILE A 63 -8.02 6.19 65.06
N ALA A 64 -9.34 6.11 64.82
CA ALA A 64 -9.90 6.03 63.48
C ALA A 64 -9.55 7.27 62.66
N GLU A 65 -9.69 8.48 63.21
CA GLU A 65 -9.29 9.74 62.58
C GLU A 65 -7.82 9.70 62.16
N LYS A 66 -6.90 9.32 63.07
CA LYS A 66 -5.47 9.22 62.75
C LYS A 66 -5.18 8.18 61.67
N GLN A 67 -5.87 7.04 61.70
CA GLN A 67 -5.72 6.01 60.67
C GLN A 67 -6.23 6.51 59.32
N THR A 68 -7.37 7.20 59.29
CA THR A 68 -7.91 7.79 58.07
C THR A 68 -6.99 8.88 57.53
N GLU A 69 -6.45 9.74 58.39
CA GLU A 69 -5.48 10.77 58.02
C GLU A 69 -4.24 10.14 57.40
N TRP A 70 -3.64 9.13 58.06
CA TRP A 70 -2.47 8.44 57.53
C TRP A 70 -2.73 7.77 56.17
N LEU A 71 -3.90 7.13 56.02
CA LEU A 71 -4.32 6.54 54.74
C LEU A 71 -4.42 7.60 53.63
N LEU A 72 -5.07 8.73 53.92
CA LEU A 72 -5.28 9.82 52.97
C LEU A 72 -4.00 10.56 52.60
N THR A 73 -3.11 10.81 53.57
CA THR A 73 -1.90 11.63 53.34
C THR A 73 -0.72 10.82 52.82
N THR A 74 -0.64 9.54 53.18
CA THR A 74 0.55 8.72 52.92
C THR A 74 0.25 7.60 51.94
N GLN A 75 -0.73 6.75 52.27
CA GLN A 75 -0.91 5.50 51.55
C GLN A 75 -1.59 5.69 50.18
N LEU A 76 -2.63 6.52 50.10
CA LEU A 76 -3.32 6.79 48.84
C LEU A 76 -2.42 7.49 47.81
N PRO A 77 -1.68 8.57 48.14
CA PRO A 77 -0.80 9.21 47.16
C PRO A 77 0.28 8.27 46.64
N TRP A 78 0.88 7.45 47.52
CA TRP A 78 1.86 6.45 47.11
C TRP A 78 1.25 5.42 46.15
N ASN A 79 0.10 4.83 46.50
CA ASN A 79 -0.60 3.88 45.62
C ASN A 79 -0.93 4.48 44.25
N VAL A 80 -1.45 5.71 44.22
CA VAL A 80 -1.78 6.41 42.97
C VAL A 80 -0.54 6.64 42.13
N SER A 81 0.58 7.05 42.73
CA SER A 81 1.84 7.25 42.01
C SER A 81 2.36 5.97 41.37
N VAL A 82 2.33 4.84 42.10
CA VAL A 82 2.77 3.54 41.59
C VAL A 82 1.89 3.07 40.43
N ILE A 83 0.57 3.20 40.55
CA ILE A 83 -0.37 2.84 39.48
C ILE A 83 -0.15 3.72 38.24
N ALA A 84 0.04 5.03 38.43
CA ALA A 84 0.31 5.95 37.33
C ALA A 84 1.61 5.62 36.58
N GLU A 85 2.68 5.28 37.31
CA GLU A 85 3.93 4.84 36.69
C GLU A 85 3.78 3.52 35.92
N GLN A 86 3.05 2.55 36.49
CA GLN A 86 2.78 1.28 35.81
C GLN A 86 1.97 1.48 34.54
N ALA A 87 0.92 2.31 34.59
CA ALA A 87 0.10 2.65 33.42
C ALA A 87 0.95 3.30 32.31
N LYS A 88 1.80 4.26 32.69
CA LYS A 88 2.70 4.93 31.74
C LYS A 88 3.66 3.95 31.04
N LYS A 89 4.25 3.00 31.79
CA LYS A 89 5.13 1.98 31.21
C LYS A 89 4.36 1.09 30.22
N LEU A 90 3.16 0.65 30.60
CA LEU A 90 2.33 -0.19 29.75
C LEU A 90 1.94 0.52 28.45
N GLU A 91 1.56 1.80 28.53
CA GLU A 91 1.30 2.62 27.33
C GLU A 91 2.54 2.76 26.44
N GLN A 92 3.72 2.95 27.03
CA GLN A 92 4.98 3.02 26.28
C GLN A 92 5.30 1.71 25.58
N ASP A 93 5.15 0.58 26.27
CA ASP A 93 5.37 -0.75 25.72
C ASP A 93 4.41 -1.02 24.54
N GLN A 94 3.13 -0.67 24.68
CA GLN A 94 2.14 -0.78 23.60
C GLN A 94 2.50 0.08 22.39
N LEU A 95 2.98 1.31 22.60
CA LEU A 95 3.42 2.18 21.51
C LEU A 95 4.66 1.62 20.80
N ASP A 96 5.61 1.05 21.54
CA ASP A 96 6.81 0.46 20.97
C ASP A 96 6.52 -0.85 20.23
N GLU A 97 5.58 -1.66 20.71
CA GLU A 97 5.06 -2.82 19.97
C GLU A 97 4.36 -2.39 18.66
N ALA A 98 3.48 -1.39 18.72
CA ALA A 98 2.80 -0.86 17.54
C ALA A 98 3.80 -0.32 16.50
N ARG A 99 4.86 0.37 16.95
CA ARG A 99 5.95 0.84 16.08
C ARG A 99 6.70 -0.30 15.40
N LYS A 100 6.99 -1.39 16.13
CA LYS A 100 7.64 -2.57 15.56
C LYS A 100 6.77 -3.22 14.49
N ILE A 101 5.48 -3.41 14.77
CA ILE A 101 4.53 -3.98 13.80
C ILE A 101 4.46 -3.10 12.55
N ALA A 102 4.29 -1.79 12.71
CA ALA A 102 4.26 -0.85 11.59
C ALA A 102 5.56 -0.86 10.77
N ALA A 103 6.73 -0.98 11.42
CA ALA A 103 8.01 -1.09 10.73
C ALA A 103 8.14 -2.41 9.94
N GLU A 104 7.67 -3.52 10.51
CA GLU A 104 7.64 -4.82 9.83
C GLU A 104 6.67 -4.82 8.63
N GLU A 105 5.49 -4.24 8.79
CA GLU A 105 4.51 -4.07 7.71
C GLU A 105 5.06 -3.18 6.60
N ALA A 106 5.69 -2.05 6.95
CA ALA A 106 6.34 -1.18 5.99
C ALA A 106 7.46 -1.91 5.23
N ARG A 107 8.23 -2.76 5.91
CA ARG A 107 9.26 -3.59 5.28
C ARG A 107 8.67 -4.61 4.31
N LYS A 108 7.58 -5.30 4.70
CA LYS A 108 6.86 -6.23 3.82
C LYS A 108 6.28 -5.52 2.60
N ALA A 109 5.64 -4.37 2.80
CA ALA A 109 5.09 -3.55 1.72
C ALA A 109 6.19 -3.03 0.78
N ALA A 110 7.36 -2.66 1.28
CA ALA A 110 8.50 -2.25 0.46
C ALA A 110 9.01 -3.40 -0.42
N ILE A 111 9.10 -4.61 0.13
CA ILE A 111 9.48 -5.82 -0.63
C ILE A 111 8.45 -6.12 -1.71
N GLU A 112 7.16 -6.04 -1.40
CA GLU A 112 6.10 -6.26 -2.37
C GLU A 112 6.13 -5.21 -3.49
N LYS A 113 6.25 -3.92 -3.14
CA LYS A 113 6.42 -2.84 -4.12
C LYS A 113 7.66 -3.06 -5.01
N ALA A 114 8.77 -3.52 -4.43
CA ALA A 114 9.96 -3.86 -5.21
C ALA A 114 9.70 -5.02 -6.18
N ARG A 115 8.98 -6.08 -5.76
CA ARG A 115 8.59 -7.19 -6.64
C ARG A 115 7.67 -6.73 -7.78
N ILE A 116 6.66 -5.92 -7.47
CA ILE A 116 5.76 -5.36 -8.48
C ILE A 116 6.55 -4.52 -9.47
N LYS A 117 7.44 -3.65 -8.98
CA LYS A 117 8.30 -2.82 -9.85
C LYS A 117 9.12 -3.68 -10.80
N VAL A 118 9.81 -4.71 -10.31
CA VAL A 118 10.57 -5.64 -11.15
C VAL A 118 9.68 -6.34 -12.17
N ALA A 119 8.49 -6.83 -11.77
CA ALA A 119 7.55 -7.46 -12.68
C ALA A 119 7.06 -6.50 -13.78
N THR A 120 6.75 -5.26 -13.42
CA THR A 120 6.35 -4.22 -14.39
C THR A 120 7.49 -3.84 -15.34
N GLU A 121 8.73 -3.76 -14.87
CA GLU A 121 9.90 -3.50 -15.70
C GLU A 121 10.17 -4.66 -16.68
N VAL A 122 9.99 -5.90 -16.24
CA VAL A 122 10.13 -7.08 -17.12
C VAL A 122 9.01 -7.10 -18.17
N ALA A 123 7.76 -6.84 -17.76
CA ALA A 123 6.61 -6.80 -18.67
C ALA A 123 6.75 -5.68 -19.71
N THR A 124 7.16 -4.48 -19.29
CA THR A 124 7.41 -3.35 -20.20
C THR A 124 8.58 -3.62 -21.14
N LYS A 125 9.68 -4.22 -20.68
CA LYS A 125 10.77 -4.66 -21.56
C LYS A 125 10.31 -5.70 -22.59
N LYS A 126 9.49 -6.67 -22.18
CA LYS A 126 8.94 -7.69 -23.10
C LYS A 126 8.00 -7.06 -24.12
N SER A 127 7.09 -6.18 -23.69
CA SER A 127 6.21 -5.44 -24.57
C SER A 127 6.98 -4.55 -25.55
N ASN A 128 7.98 -3.80 -25.10
CA ASN A 128 8.84 -2.99 -25.97
C ASN A 128 9.63 -3.84 -26.98
N LYS A 129 10.09 -5.03 -26.60
CA LYS A 129 10.73 -5.96 -27.55
C LYS A 129 9.74 -6.44 -28.60
N GLN A 130 8.52 -6.79 -28.19
CA GLN A 130 7.46 -7.22 -29.12
C GLN A 130 7.09 -6.09 -30.09
N ILE A 131 6.89 -4.88 -29.58
CA ILE A 131 6.63 -3.71 -30.42
C ILE A 131 7.78 -3.50 -31.40
N ARG A 132 9.04 -3.62 -30.97
CA ARG A 132 10.20 -3.50 -31.88
C ARG A 132 10.20 -4.59 -32.95
N THR A 133 9.92 -5.84 -32.62
CA THR A 133 9.87 -6.91 -33.63
C THR A 133 8.72 -6.70 -34.60
N ASP A 134 7.55 -6.33 -34.11
CA ASP A 134 6.35 -6.12 -34.93
C ASP A 134 6.55 -4.91 -35.85
N VAL A 135 7.07 -3.80 -35.33
CA VAL A 135 7.42 -2.61 -36.13
C VAL A 135 8.50 -2.93 -37.16
N THR A 136 9.52 -3.72 -36.81
CA THR A 136 10.55 -4.13 -37.78
C THR A 136 9.94 -5.00 -38.89
N GLY A 137 9.02 -5.90 -38.54
CA GLY A 137 8.26 -6.69 -39.51
C GLY A 137 7.47 -5.82 -40.48
N VAL A 138 6.71 -4.85 -39.97
CA VAL A 138 5.92 -3.90 -40.79
C VAL A 138 6.81 -3.03 -41.68
N VAL A 139 7.92 -2.51 -41.15
CA VAL A 139 8.85 -1.69 -41.96
C VAL A 139 9.51 -2.53 -43.05
N LEU A 140 9.90 -3.77 -42.75
CA LEU A 140 10.48 -4.65 -43.75
C LEU A 140 9.48 -4.98 -44.86
N THR A 141 8.24 -5.33 -44.52
CA THR A 141 7.18 -5.58 -45.51
C THR A 141 6.89 -4.35 -46.36
N ASP A 142 6.80 -3.17 -45.74
CA ASP A 142 6.58 -1.91 -46.47
C ASP A 142 7.73 -1.58 -47.42
N THR A 143 8.98 -1.90 -47.03
CA THR A 143 10.14 -1.70 -47.91
C THR A 143 10.19 -2.72 -49.03
N THR A 144 9.84 -3.99 -48.78
CA THR A 144 9.78 -5.00 -49.85
C THR A 144 8.69 -4.68 -50.85
N ASP A 145 7.53 -4.24 -50.40
CA ASP A 145 6.41 -3.88 -51.27
C ASP A 145 6.78 -2.69 -52.15
N LYS A 146 7.44 -1.67 -51.59
CA LYS A 146 7.96 -0.53 -52.37
C LYS A 146 9.04 -0.93 -53.39
N VAL A 147 9.93 -1.86 -53.04
CA VAL A 147 10.96 -2.36 -53.98
C VAL A 147 10.32 -3.16 -55.10
N VAL A 148 9.33 -4.00 -54.81
CA VAL A 148 8.55 -4.75 -55.81
C VAL A 148 7.78 -3.79 -56.72
N GLU A 149 7.14 -2.77 -56.15
CA GLU A 149 6.40 -1.77 -56.93
C GLU A 149 7.32 -0.97 -57.88
N LEU A 150 8.53 -0.61 -57.41
CA LEU A 150 9.55 0.03 -58.25
C LEU A 150 10.07 -0.91 -59.35
N ALA A 151 10.24 -2.19 -59.06
CA ALA A 151 10.66 -3.18 -60.05
C ALA A 151 9.58 -3.39 -61.12
N ILE A 152 8.31 -3.45 -60.73
CA ILE A 152 7.16 -3.52 -61.66
C ILE A 152 7.11 -2.26 -62.53
N LYS A 153 7.24 -1.05 -61.95
CA LYS A 153 7.27 0.20 -62.73
C LYS A 153 8.39 0.22 -63.76
N LYS A 154 9.60 -0.18 -63.37
CA LYS A 154 10.73 -0.29 -64.32
C LYS A 154 10.48 -1.32 -65.42
N TYR A 155 9.85 -2.44 -65.09
CA TYR A 155 9.48 -3.46 -66.07
C TYR A 155 8.44 -2.94 -67.06
N GLU A 156 7.39 -2.26 -66.57
CA GLU A 156 6.38 -1.63 -67.43
C GLU A 156 6.96 -0.53 -68.33
N GLU A 157 7.91 0.26 -67.83
CA GLU A 157 8.61 1.27 -68.63
C GLU A 157 9.41 0.62 -69.76
N MET A 158 10.21 -0.41 -69.46
CA MET A 158 10.90 -1.19 -70.49
C MET A 158 9.93 -1.86 -71.46
N GLU A 159 8.80 -2.38 -70.99
CA GLU A 159 7.81 -3.01 -71.86
C GLU A 159 7.07 -2.00 -72.74
N ARG A 160 6.82 -0.78 -72.25
CA ARG A 160 6.31 0.34 -73.06
C ARG A 160 7.33 0.77 -74.10
N GLU A 161 8.61 0.85 -73.77
CA GLU A 161 9.68 1.12 -74.74
C GLU A 161 9.77 0.01 -75.78
N ARG A 162 9.70 -1.26 -75.37
CA ARG A 162 9.66 -2.40 -76.29
C ARG A 162 8.44 -2.33 -77.21
N ARG A 163 7.24 -2.04 -76.69
CA ARG A 163 6.03 -1.88 -77.51
C ARG A 163 6.11 -0.67 -78.44
N LYS A 164 6.76 0.42 -78.04
CA LYS A 164 7.01 1.58 -78.91
C LYS A 164 8.00 1.22 -80.01
N ALA A 165 9.08 0.49 -79.70
CA ALA A 165 10.04 -0.01 -80.67
C ALA A 165 9.38 -1.01 -81.63
N GLU A 166 8.58 -1.94 -81.12
CA GLU A 166 7.83 -2.92 -81.91
C GLU A 166 6.78 -2.26 -82.81
N LYS A 167 6.09 -1.21 -82.33
CA LYS A 167 5.20 -0.38 -83.16
C LYS A 167 5.96 0.45 -84.19
N LEU A 168 7.13 0.98 -83.87
CA LEU A 168 7.99 1.69 -84.83
C LEU A 168 8.48 0.75 -85.92
N VAL A 169 8.90 -0.47 -85.56
CA VAL A 169 9.31 -1.50 -86.53
C VAL A 169 8.12 -1.92 -87.38
N ARG A 170 6.93 -2.11 -86.79
CA ARG A 170 5.73 -2.48 -87.55
C ARG A 170 5.21 -1.38 -88.46
N ARG A 171 5.37 -0.11 -88.04
CA ARG A 171 5.03 1.05 -88.87
C ARG A 171 6.04 1.24 -90.01
N ARG A 172 7.32 0.96 -89.76
CA ARG A 172 8.36 0.94 -90.80
C ARG A 172 8.17 -0.20 -91.80
N ALA A 173 7.72 -1.37 -91.33
CA ALA A 173 7.37 -2.48 -92.20
C ALA A 173 6.10 -2.24 -93.02
N GLN A 174 5.15 -1.44 -92.51
CA GLN A 174 3.97 -1.01 -93.28
C GLN A 174 4.29 0.13 -94.25
N GLU A 175 5.19 1.05 -93.89
CA GLU A 175 5.70 2.08 -94.79
C GLU A 175 6.56 1.45 -95.92
N GLU A 176 7.30 0.37 -95.65
CA GLU A 176 7.98 -0.42 -96.70
C GLU A 176 6.99 -1.19 -97.59
N GLU A 177 5.85 -1.69 -97.08
CA GLU A 177 4.77 -2.27 -97.90
C GLU A 177 4.03 -1.20 -98.74
N GLU A 178 3.78 0.00 -98.20
CA GLU A 178 3.18 1.12 -98.94
C GLU A 178 4.15 1.73 -99.97
N GLU A 179 5.46 1.76 -99.70
CA GLU A 179 6.48 2.15 -100.69
C GLU A 179 6.65 1.09 -101.79
N GLU A 180 6.47 -0.21 -101.50
CA GLU A 180 6.43 -1.26 -102.54
C GLU A 180 5.15 -1.18 -103.39
N GLU A 181 4.00 -0.78 -102.84
CA GLU A 181 2.77 -0.50 -103.61
C GLU A 181 2.90 0.79 -104.46
N GLU A 182 3.55 1.86 -103.96
CA GLU A 182 3.84 3.07 -104.76
C GLU A 182 4.95 2.85 -105.82
N GLU A 183 5.89 1.93 -105.60
CA GLU A 183 6.86 1.49 -106.63
C GLU A 183 6.22 0.57 -107.68
N GLU A 184 5.19 -0.21 -107.36
CA GLU A 184 4.38 -0.93 -108.37
C GLU A 184 3.48 0.03 -109.18
N GLU A 185 2.94 1.09 -108.58
CA GLU A 185 2.11 2.08 -109.28
C GLU A 185 2.93 2.97 -110.22
N THR A 186 4.15 3.36 -109.84
CA THR A 186 5.04 4.17 -110.69
C THR A 186 5.76 3.37 -111.79
N ASN A 187 5.89 2.05 -111.66
CA ASN A 187 6.45 1.18 -112.69
C ASN A 187 5.37 0.58 -113.64
N ALA A 188 4.08 0.74 -113.30
CA ALA A 188 2.95 0.45 -114.19
C ALA A 188 2.53 1.66 -115.06
N GLU A 189 2.87 2.89 -114.70
CA GLU A 189 2.52 4.12 -115.45
C GLU A 189 3.52 4.51 -116.55
N MET A 190 4.71 3.87 -116.63
CA MET A 190 5.69 4.06 -117.72
C MET A 190 5.68 2.95 -118.79
N ARG A 191 4.52 2.30 -119.00
CA ARG A 191 4.40 1.22 -120.00
C ARG A 191 3.03 1.11 -120.68
N ALA A 192 2.37 2.23 -121.00
CA ALA A 192 1.32 2.28 -122.04
C ALA A 192 0.94 3.73 -122.35
N GLU A 193 1.50 4.32 -123.41
CA GLU A 193 0.95 5.39 -124.28
C GLU A 193 2.13 5.99 -125.08
N GLY A 194 2.24 5.91 -126.41
CA GLY A 194 1.41 5.36 -127.46
C GLY A 194 2.18 5.53 -128.79
N GLU A 195 2.16 4.49 -129.61
CA GLU A 195 2.59 4.51 -131.01
C GLU A 195 1.31 4.53 -131.88
N GLU A 196 1.34 5.38 -132.91
CA GLU A 196 0.59 5.33 -134.19
C GLU A 196 -0.89 5.75 -134.22
N ASP A 197 -1.13 6.99 -134.68
CA ASP A 197 -1.52 7.35 -136.07
C ASP A 197 -1.96 8.83 -136.06
N MET A 198 -2.03 9.63 -137.12
CA MET A 198 -1.52 9.71 -138.49
C MET A 198 -2.05 11.08 -138.98
N GLU A 199 -1.25 11.77 -139.81
CA GLU A 199 -1.54 12.76 -140.87
C GLU A 199 -3.00 13.27 -141.01
N GLU A 200 -3.27 14.55 -141.31
CA GLU A 200 -2.89 15.24 -142.55
C GLU A 200 -3.49 16.68 -142.57
N LEU A 201 -3.03 17.48 -143.54
CA LEU A 201 -3.51 18.77 -144.11
C LEU A 201 -2.52 19.93 -143.90
N GLU A 202 -1.73 20.29 -144.93
CA GLU A 202 -2.07 21.24 -146.04
C GLU A 202 -2.34 22.64 -145.49
N GLU A 203 -1.74 23.77 -145.90
CA GLU A 203 -1.23 24.37 -147.15
C GLU A 203 -0.35 25.57 -146.65
N GLU A 204 0.59 26.23 -147.34
CA GLU A 204 0.49 27.04 -148.57
C GLU A 204 1.85 27.78 -148.75
N ASP A 205 2.23 28.00 -150.02
CA ASP A 205 3.17 28.98 -150.63
C ASP A 205 4.68 29.05 -150.30
#